data_AF-J3BXN6-F1
#
_entry.id   AF-J3BXN6-F1
#
_cell.length_a   1.000
_cell.length_b   1.000
_cell.length_c   1.000
_cell.angle_alpha   90.00
_cell.angle_beta   90.00
_cell.angle_gamma   90.00
#
_symmetry.space_group_name_H-M   'P 1'
#
loop_
_entity.id
_entity.type
_entity.pdbx_description
1 polymer ?
#
loop_
_entity_poly.entity_id
_entity_poly.type
_entity_poly.pdbx_seq_one_letter_code
_entity_poly.pdbx_strand_id
1 'polypeptide(L)' 'MGEVAAPVRCKVTPVAVPAFLTAGLKKPDPLEAKVRALLAEIKQRQGYEKQLVAANMACQ' A
#
# COMPACT_ATOMS: atom_id res chain seq x y z
N MET A 1 -36.18 -7.09 3.92
CA MET A 1 -34.93 -7.87 4.08
C MET A 1 -33.84 -6.89 4.44
N GLY A 2 -33.32 -6.95 5.66
CA GLY A 2 -32.27 -6.04 6.15
C GLY A 2 -30.89 -6.67 6.04
N GLU A 3 -29.86 -5.84 5.92
CA GLU A 3 -28.46 -6.27 5.92
C GLU A 3 -28.02 -6.65 7.34
N VAL A 4 -27.48 -7.85 7.52
CA VAL A 4 -26.91 -8.31 8.80
C VAL A 4 -25.40 -8.44 8.64
N ALA A 5 -24.66 -7.64 9.40
CA ALA A 5 -23.21 -7.73 9.44
C ALA A 5 -22.78 -9.07 10.09
N ALA A 6 -22.06 -9.90 9.33
CA ALA A 6 -21.49 -11.14 9.85
C ALA A 6 -20.19 -10.84 10.63
N PRO A 7 -20.01 -11.41 11.84
CA PRO A 7 -18.78 -11.21 12.61
C PRO A 7 -17.61 -11.98 11.96
N VAL A 8 -16.61 -11.24 11.47
CA VAL A 8 -15.37 -11.82 10.92
C VAL A 8 -14.47 -12.21 12.10
N ARG A 9 -14.11 -13.51 12.20
CA ARG A 9 -13.23 -14.01 13.27
C ARG A 9 -11.73 -13.78 13.03
N CYS A 10 -11.36 -13.23 11.89
CA CYS A 10 -9.97 -12.93 11.59
C CYS A 10 -9.44 -11.79 12.47
N LYS A 11 -8.21 -11.98 12.99
CA LYS A 11 -7.39 -10.91 13.55
C LYS A 11 -6.14 -10.76 12.71
N VAL A 12 -6.01 -9.64 12.01
CA VAL A 12 -4.81 -9.26 11.27
C VAL A 12 -4.16 -8.03 11.87
N THR A 13 -2.84 -7.99 11.82
CA THR A 13 -2.09 -6.77 12.04
C THR A 13 -2.31 -5.84 10.86
N PRO A 14 -2.77 -4.59 11.06
CA PRO A 14 -2.88 -3.62 9.99
C PRO A 14 -1.53 -3.39 9.31
N VAL A 15 -1.50 -3.49 7.99
CA VAL A 15 -0.30 -3.15 7.20
C VAL A 15 -0.30 -1.64 7.01
N ALA A 16 0.77 -0.96 7.46
CA ALA A 16 0.89 0.48 7.33
C ALA A 16 1.02 0.91 5.86
N VAL A 17 0.28 1.95 5.47
CA VAL A 17 0.42 2.54 4.13
C VAL A 17 1.80 3.20 4.03
N PRO A 18 2.63 2.83 3.04
CA PRO A 18 3.93 3.45 2.88
C PRO A 18 3.82 4.92 2.48
N ALA A 19 4.76 5.74 2.91
CA ALA A 19 4.90 7.10 2.39
C ALA A 19 5.43 7.04 0.94
N PHE A 20 4.53 7.21 -0.02
CA PHE A 20 4.85 7.26 -1.44
C PHE A 20 5.52 8.60 -1.80
N LEU A 21 6.78 8.53 -2.24
CA LEU A 21 7.63 9.68 -2.59
C LEU A 21 7.02 10.57 -3.68
N THR A 22 6.31 10.00 -4.65
CA THR A 22 5.68 10.74 -5.75
C THR A 22 4.53 11.62 -5.30
N ALA A 23 3.93 11.33 -4.14
CA ALA A 23 2.90 12.19 -3.54
C ALA A 23 3.43 13.60 -3.19
N GLY A 24 4.75 13.74 -2.96
CA GLY A 24 5.40 15.01 -2.67
C GLY A 24 5.95 15.75 -3.91
N LEU A 25 5.91 15.14 -5.09
CA LEU A 25 6.49 15.75 -6.30
C LEU A 25 5.63 16.90 -6.82
N LYS A 26 6.29 17.96 -7.26
CA LYS A 26 5.69 19.15 -7.85
C LYS A 26 5.98 19.21 -9.34
N LYS A 27 5.15 19.95 -10.07
CA LYS A 27 5.35 20.21 -11.51
C LYS A 27 6.76 20.74 -11.85
N PRO A 28 7.33 21.75 -11.15
CA PRO A 28 8.66 22.27 -11.48
C PRO A 28 9.82 21.35 -11.10
N ASP A 29 9.59 20.23 -10.41
CA ASP A 29 10.70 19.36 -10.02
C ASP A 29 11.41 18.80 -11.26
N PRO A 30 12.76 18.69 -11.22
CA PRO A 30 13.54 18.13 -12.31
C PRO A 30 13.05 16.73 -12.69
N LEU A 31 13.10 16.41 -13.99
CA LEU A 31 12.71 15.09 -14.47
C LEU A 31 13.47 13.97 -13.74
N GLU A 32 14.76 14.17 -13.49
CA GLU A 32 15.60 13.21 -12.76
C GLU A 32 15.06 12.91 -11.35
N ALA A 33 14.60 13.93 -10.62
CA ALA A 33 14.02 13.74 -9.29
C ALA A 33 12.73 12.90 -9.36
N LYS A 34 11.90 13.14 -10.37
CA LYS A 34 10.65 12.37 -10.61
C LYS A 34 10.94 10.91 -10.96
N VAL A 35 11.93 10.67 -11.84
CA VAL A 35 12.32 9.31 -12.25
C VAL A 35 12.90 8.54 -11.05
N ARG A 36 13.76 9.16 -10.25
CA ARG A 36 14.32 8.53 -9.04
C ARG A 36 13.24 8.16 -8.03
N ALA A 37 12.30 9.06 -7.77
CA ALA A 37 11.15 8.79 -6.90
C ALA A 37 10.31 7.62 -7.42
N LEU A 38 9.97 7.60 -8.71
CA LEU A 38 9.17 6.52 -9.31
C LEU A 38 9.87 5.16 -9.23
N LEU A 39 11.18 5.10 -9.52
CA LEU A 39 11.96 3.86 -9.43
C LEU A 39 12.02 3.32 -8.00
N ALA A 40 12.11 4.20 -7.00
CA ALA A 40 12.06 3.81 -5.59
C ALA A 40 10.68 3.25 -5.22
N GLU A 41 9.60 3.88 -5.68
CA GLU A 41 8.23 3.45 -5.41
C GLU A 41 7.88 2.10 -6.03
N ILE A 42 8.40 1.77 -7.21
CA ILE A 42 8.15 0.45 -7.82
C ILE A 42 8.58 -0.67 -6.87
N LYS A 43 9.75 -0.53 -6.25
CA LYS A 43 10.26 -1.51 -5.27
C LYS A 43 9.43 -1.49 -3.98
N GLN A 44 9.08 -0.30 -3.50
CA GLN A 44 8.25 -0.12 -2.30
C GLN A 44 6.87 -0.78 -2.45
N ARG A 45 6.21 -0.58 -3.59
CA ARG A 45 4.90 -1.16 -3.92
C ARG A 45 4.95 -2.68 -3.89
N GLN A 46 5.94 -3.30 -4.52
CA GLN A 46 6.10 -4.76 -4.51
C GLN A 46 6.20 -5.33 -3.10
N GLY A 47 6.91 -4.64 -2.20
CA GLY A 47 7.00 -5.04 -0.78
C GLY A 47 5.66 -4.90 -0.05
N TYR A 48 4.98 -3.78 -0.25
CA TYR A 48 3.67 -3.51 0.36
C TYR A 48 2.60 -4.52 -0.09
N GLU A 49 2.55 -4.83 -1.39
CA GLU A 49 1.63 -5.85 -1.93
C GLU A 49 1.86 -7.23 -1.30
N LYS A 50 3.13 -7.64 -1.13
CA LYS A 50 3.45 -8.91 -0.44
C LYS A 50 2.96 -8.93 1.01
N GLN A 51 3.11 -7.82 1.73
CA GLN A 51 2.62 -7.70 3.11
C GLN A 51 1.09 -7.76 3.16
N LEU A 52 0.40 -7.09 2.23
CA LEU A 52 -1.06 -7.14 2.13
C LEU A 52 -1.57 -8.56 1.83
N VAL A 53 -0.94 -9.26 0.90
CA VAL A 53 -1.27 -10.67 0.61
C VAL A 53 -1.05 -11.53 1.85
N ALA A 54 0.07 -11.38 2.55
CA ALA A 54 0.34 -12.14 3.78
C ALA A 54 -0.70 -11.87 4.88
N ALA A 55 -1.09 -10.61 5.07
CA ALA A 55 -2.16 -10.25 6.00
C ALA A 55 -3.50 -10.88 5.58
N ASN A 56 -3.86 -10.81 4.29
CA ASN A 56 -5.09 -11.42 3.79
C ASN A 56 -5.11 -12.94 3.99
N MET A 57 -3.99 -13.63 3.70
CA MET A 57 -3.87 -15.07 3.89
C MET A 57 -4.00 -15.49 5.36
N ALA A 58 -3.59 -14.64 6.31
CA ALA A 58 -3.81 -14.90 7.73
C ALA A 58 -5.30 -14.79 8.14
N CYS A 59 -6.17 -14.28 7.26
CA CYS A 59 -7.61 -14.14 7.46
C CYS A 59 -8.48 -15.17 6.73
N GLN A 60 -7.89 -16.04 5.91
CA GLN A 60 -8.61 -17.13 5.25
C GLN A 60 -8.82 -18.29 6.21
#